data_AF-A0AAD6ECR6-F1
#
_entry.id   AF-A0AAD6ECR6-F1
#
_cell.length_a   1.000
_cell.length_b   1.000
_cell.length_c   1.000
_cell.angle_alpha   90.00
_cell.angle_beta   90.00
_cell.angle_gamma   90.00
#
_symmetry.space_group_name_H-M   'P 1'
#
loop_
_entity.id
_entity.type
_entity.pdbx_description
1 polymer ?
#
loop_
_entity_poly.entity_id
_entity_poly.type
_entity_poly.pdbx_seq_one_letter_code
_entity_poly.pdbx_strand_id
1 'polypeptide(L)'
;MHRLFFSFMALCLYTHWAVAALTSGEIANSLNELAQQGFAAKDLVLEINSTADAGPIPDIYTKMDTMVAVVLTDVNFMTNTPIITDQAEEQDVYEGYSNFVQSLLELMGALSSSAAQLKSINETTMNKVPSEIRILQTAIDAYFYNVIGLFPANSSYNAQANNQKAQVDTHCFQAVWAFDRGYSNGNQATYQARRNSSLHSRRIKRGSL
;
A
#
# COMPACT_ATOMS: atom_id res chain seq x y z
N MET A 1 19.45 -12.42 72.62
CA MET A 1 19.33 -12.92 71.23
C MET A 1 18.28 -12.08 70.51
N HIS A 2 18.68 -11.03 69.78
CA HIS A 2 17.78 -10.20 68.97
C HIS A 2 17.86 -10.66 67.52
N ARG A 3 16.73 -11.13 66.97
CA ARG A 3 16.59 -11.45 65.55
C ARG A 3 16.02 -10.24 64.83
N LEU A 4 16.83 -9.64 63.96
CA LEU A 4 16.44 -8.66 62.94
C LEU A 4 15.59 -9.38 61.88
N PHE A 5 14.30 -9.05 61.81
CA PHE A 5 13.44 -9.41 60.69
C PHE A 5 13.54 -8.31 59.63
N PHE A 6 14.24 -8.60 58.53
CA PHE A 6 14.21 -7.76 57.33
C PHE A 6 12.91 -8.06 56.58
N SER A 7 12.01 -7.09 56.57
CA SER A 7 10.83 -7.07 55.69
C SER A 7 11.29 -6.68 54.28
N PHE A 8 11.29 -7.64 53.35
CA PHE A 8 11.41 -7.36 51.93
C PHE A 8 10.05 -6.88 51.41
N MET A 9 9.87 -5.57 51.30
CA MET A 9 8.79 -4.99 50.50
C MET A 9 9.06 -5.31 49.03
N ALA A 10 8.29 -6.25 48.47
CA ALA A 10 8.27 -6.53 47.06
C ALA A 10 7.66 -5.33 46.33
N LEU A 11 8.51 -4.53 45.67
CA LEU A 11 8.07 -3.53 44.71
C LEU A 11 7.58 -4.29 43.46
N CYS A 12 6.26 -4.49 43.34
CA CYS A 12 5.66 -4.88 42.06
C CYS A 12 5.82 -3.70 41.09
N LEU A 13 6.93 -3.72 40.34
CA LEU A 13 7.08 -2.90 39.14
C LEU A 13 6.03 -3.38 38.13
N TYR A 14 4.91 -2.66 38.08
CA TYR A 14 4.06 -2.69 36.90
C TYR A 14 4.87 -2.06 35.77
N THR A 15 5.59 -2.89 35.01
CA THR A 15 6.02 -2.50 33.68
C THR A 15 4.75 -2.30 32.87
N HIS A 16 4.30 -1.05 32.77
CA HIS A 16 3.42 -0.66 31.68
C HIS A 16 4.21 -0.98 30.41
N TRP A 17 3.79 -2.01 29.70
CA TRP A 17 4.20 -2.19 28.32
C TRP A 17 3.61 -0.98 27.60
N ALA A 18 4.41 0.09 27.46
CA ALA A 18 4.07 1.17 26.57
C ALA A 18 4.05 0.54 25.17
N VAL A 19 2.86 0.21 24.68
CA VAL A 19 2.73 -0.23 23.31
C VAL A 19 3.02 1.00 22.46
N ALA A 20 4.07 0.92 21.64
CA ALA A 20 4.51 2.04 20.83
C ALA A 20 3.34 2.54 19.96
N ALA A 21 3.14 3.85 19.97
CA ALA A 21 2.16 4.60 19.19
C ALA A 21 2.93 5.68 18.44
N LEU A 22 2.73 5.80 17.13
CA LEU A 22 3.30 6.91 16.37
C LEU A 22 2.50 8.19 16.62
N THR A 23 3.20 9.31 16.68
CA THR A 23 2.61 10.65 16.68
C THR A 23 2.16 11.07 15.27
N SER A 24 1.23 12.02 15.19
CA SER A 24 0.75 12.60 13.91
C SER A 24 1.91 13.10 13.04
N GLY A 25 2.90 13.76 13.65
CA GLY A 25 4.09 14.24 12.94
C GLY A 25 4.99 13.13 12.41
N GLU A 26 5.21 12.05 13.17
CA GLU A 26 5.97 10.89 12.70
C GLU A 26 5.26 10.19 11.53
N ILE A 27 3.93 10.09 11.58
CA ILE A 27 3.12 9.52 10.50
C ILE A 27 3.21 10.39 9.25
N ALA A 28 3.02 11.71 9.37
CA ALA A 28 3.12 12.64 8.25
C ALA A 28 4.51 12.61 7.59
N ASN A 29 5.57 12.54 8.39
CA ASN A 29 6.94 12.42 7.89
C ASN A 29 7.16 11.11 7.15
N SER A 30 6.76 9.98 7.74
CA SER A 30 6.90 8.67 7.10
C SER A 30 6.15 8.61 5.75
N LEU A 31 4.92 9.12 5.71
CA LEU A 31 4.15 9.22 4.46
C LEU A 31 4.88 10.05 3.39
N ASN A 32 5.50 11.16 3.76
CA ASN A 32 6.28 11.97 2.83
C ASN A 32 7.58 11.29 2.38
N GLU A 33 8.26 10.56 3.26
CA GLU A 33 9.44 9.77 2.89
C GLU A 33 9.06 8.63 1.93
N LEU A 34 7.95 7.94 2.19
CA LEU A 34 7.37 6.94 1.30
C LEU A 34 7.01 7.54 -0.06
N ALA A 35 6.46 8.76 -0.08
CA ALA A 35 6.18 9.48 -1.32
C ALA A 35 7.45 9.71 -2.14
N GLN A 36 8.54 10.12 -1.50
CA GLN A 36 9.84 10.29 -2.17
C GLN A 36 10.37 8.97 -2.74
N GLN A 37 10.22 7.85 -2.03
CA GLN A 37 10.59 6.53 -2.58
C GLN A 37 9.74 6.17 -3.79
N GLY A 38 8.43 6.45 -3.77
CA GLY A 38 7.52 6.22 -4.88
C GLY A 38 7.90 7.01 -6.13
N PHE A 39 8.18 8.31 -5.99
CA PHE A 39 8.63 9.15 -7.10
C PHE A 39 10.00 8.72 -7.63
N ALA A 40 10.94 8.38 -6.76
CA ALA A 40 12.25 7.90 -7.19
C ALA A 40 12.15 6.56 -7.96
N ALA A 41 11.28 5.63 -7.51
CA ALA A 41 11.03 4.39 -8.24
C ALA A 41 10.39 4.65 -9.61
N LYS A 42 9.46 5.61 -9.69
CA LYS A 42 8.83 6.05 -10.94
C LYS A 42 9.87 6.57 -11.93
N ASP A 43 10.79 7.41 -11.48
CA ASP A 43 11.82 7.98 -12.35
C ASP A 43 12.73 6.89 -12.95
N LEU A 44 13.11 5.87 -12.16
CA LEU A 44 13.84 4.70 -12.66
C LEU A 44 13.05 3.92 -13.72
N VAL A 45 11.73 3.74 -13.50
CA VAL A 45 10.86 3.07 -14.48
C VAL A 45 10.78 3.84 -15.80
N LEU A 46 10.72 5.17 -15.72
CA LEU A 46 10.69 6.04 -16.91
C LEU A 46 12.05 6.07 -17.62
N GLU A 47 13.15 6.01 -16.88
CA GLU A 47 14.50 5.88 -17.44
C GLU A 47 14.59 4.62 -18.30
N ILE A 48 14.26 3.45 -17.74
CA ILE A 48 14.23 2.17 -18.47
C ILE A 48 13.38 2.27 -19.75
N ASN A 49 12.22 2.91 -19.65
CA ASN A 49 11.31 3.04 -20.80
C ASN A 49 11.90 3.92 -21.92
N SER A 50 12.73 4.89 -21.57
CA SER A 50 13.36 5.81 -22.52
C SER A 50 14.67 5.30 -23.11
N THR A 51 15.43 4.48 -22.36
CA THR A 51 16.78 4.05 -22.74
C THR A 51 16.86 2.58 -23.14
N ALA A 52 15.86 1.77 -22.79
CA ALA A 52 15.89 0.32 -22.83
C ALA A 52 17.01 -0.30 -21.95
N ASP A 53 17.63 0.47 -21.06
CA ASP A 53 18.64 -0.03 -20.13
C ASP A 53 17.98 -0.84 -19.02
N ALA A 54 18.51 -2.05 -18.76
CA ALA A 54 18.06 -2.91 -17.68
C ALA A 54 18.75 -2.59 -16.34
N GLY A 55 19.80 -1.77 -16.35
CA GLY A 55 20.60 -1.38 -15.18
C GLY A 55 19.77 -0.93 -13.97
N PRO A 56 18.73 -0.09 -14.13
CA PRO A 56 17.93 0.40 -13.00
C PRO A 56 16.94 -0.60 -12.36
N ILE A 57 16.76 -1.81 -12.92
CA ILE A 57 15.77 -2.78 -12.42
C ILE A 57 15.97 -3.17 -10.94
N PRO A 58 17.18 -3.51 -10.48
CA PRO A 58 17.40 -3.88 -9.08
C PRO A 58 17.05 -2.74 -8.11
N ASP A 59 17.24 -1.49 -8.53
CA ASP A 59 16.94 -0.31 -7.71
C ASP A 59 15.42 -0.10 -7.59
N ILE A 60 14.65 -0.38 -8.65
CA ILE A 60 13.17 -0.39 -8.58
C ILE A 60 12.70 -1.38 -7.52
N TYR A 61 13.20 -2.62 -7.54
CA TYR A 61 12.83 -3.63 -6.54
C TYR A 61 13.21 -3.18 -5.15
N THR A 62 14.44 -2.69 -4.97
CA THR A 62 14.93 -2.19 -3.68
C THR A 62 14.04 -1.08 -3.13
N LYS A 63 13.57 -0.15 -3.98
CA LYS A 63 12.67 0.92 -3.54
C LYS A 63 11.28 0.41 -3.17
N MET A 64 10.72 -0.53 -3.91
CA MET A 64 9.44 -1.16 -3.58
C MET A 64 9.54 -1.95 -2.26
N ASP A 65 10.60 -2.74 -2.08
CA ASP A 65 10.88 -3.47 -0.85
C ASP A 65 11.08 -2.53 0.35
N THR A 66 11.77 -1.41 0.15
CA THR A 66 11.94 -0.38 1.18
C THR A 66 10.60 0.22 1.58
N MET A 67 9.73 0.56 0.62
CA MET A 67 8.39 1.05 0.93
C MET A 67 7.58 0.01 1.73
N VAL A 68 7.62 -1.27 1.33
CA VAL A 68 6.96 -2.36 2.06
C VAL A 68 7.49 -2.47 3.49
N ALA A 69 8.81 -2.42 3.68
CA ALA A 69 9.43 -2.55 5.00
C ALA A 69 9.04 -1.40 5.94
N VAL A 70 9.08 -0.15 5.44
CA VAL A 70 8.67 1.04 6.22
C VAL A 70 7.19 0.95 6.57
N VAL A 71 6.34 0.67 5.59
CA VAL A 71 4.90 0.52 5.80
C VAL A 71 4.57 -0.54 6.87
N LEU A 72 5.16 -1.73 6.77
CA LEU A 72 4.91 -2.79 7.75
C LEU A 72 5.44 -2.45 9.13
N THR A 73 6.54 -1.69 9.21
CA THR A 73 7.08 -1.17 10.46
C THR A 73 6.10 -0.18 11.10
N ASP A 74 5.59 0.78 10.33
CA ASP A 74 4.64 1.76 10.84
C ASP A 74 3.34 1.11 11.30
N VAL A 75 2.78 0.15 10.53
CA VAL A 75 1.57 -0.59 10.92
C VAL A 75 1.73 -1.23 12.31
N ASN A 76 2.90 -1.79 12.62
CA ASN A 76 3.17 -2.37 13.94
C ASN A 76 3.14 -1.32 15.06
N PHE A 77 3.48 -0.07 14.76
CA PHE A 77 3.50 1.05 15.71
C PHE A 77 2.20 1.88 15.70
N MET A 78 1.28 1.67 14.76
CA MET A 78 0.03 2.44 14.69
C MET A 78 -1.15 1.80 15.44
N THR A 79 -1.01 0.56 15.90
CA THR A 79 -2.14 -0.22 16.49
C THR A 79 -2.79 0.48 17.70
N ASN A 80 -2.06 1.35 18.41
CA ASN A 80 -2.57 2.10 19.56
C ASN A 80 -2.52 3.62 19.37
N THR A 81 -2.31 4.10 18.14
CA THR A 81 -2.37 5.53 17.85
C THR A 81 -3.83 6.00 17.95
N PRO A 82 -4.14 7.00 18.79
CA PRO A 82 -5.51 7.49 18.95
C PRO A 82 -5.97 8.28 17.72
N ILE A 83 -7.29 8.43 17.59
CA ILE A 83 -7.90 9.35 16.62
C ILE A 83 -7.33 10.76 16.84
N ILE A 84 -6.95 11.41 15.75
CA ILE A 84 -6.42 12.77 15.75
C ILE A 84 -7.57 13.72 16.12
N THR A 85 -7.34 14.57 17.11
CA THR A 85 -8.35 15.54 17.57
C THR A 85 -7.98 16.98 17.24
N ASP A 86 -6.71 17.23 16.94
CA ASP A 86 -6.23 18.54 16.53
C ASP A 86 -6.36 18.69 15.01
N GLN A 87 -6.97 19.80 14.58
CA GLN A 87 -7.26 20.02 13.17
C GLN A 87 -6.00 20.27 12.33
N ALA A 88 -4.95 20.88 12.90
CA ALA A 88 -3.71 21.09 12.17
C ALA A 88 -2.97 19.76 11.97
N GLU A 89 -2.96 18.90 13.00
CA GLU A 89 -2.42 17.55 12.88
C GLU A 89 -3.18 16.68 11.87
N GLU A 90 -4.52 16.80 11.81
CA GLU A 90 -5.33 16.12 10.77
C GLU A 90 -4.89 16.56 9.37
N GLN A 91 -4.70 17.87 9.17
CA GLN A 91 -4.26 18.40 7.90
C GLN A 91 -2.86 17.89 7.53
N ASP A 92 -1.89 17.93 8.45
CA ASP A 92 -0.51 17.49 8.21
C ASP A 92 -0.46 16.02 7.80
N VAL A 93 -1.19 15.15 8.51
CA VAL A 93 -1.26 13.71 8.18
C VAL A 93 -1.96 13.49 6.84
N TYR A 94 -3.03 14.23 6.55
CA TYR A 94 -3.73 14.12 5.27
C TYR A 94 -2.89 14.60 4.08
N GLU A 95 -2.10 15.66 4.24
CA GLU A 95 -1.17 16.14 3.22
C GLU A 95 -0.09 15.09 2.92
N GLY A 96 0.53 14.53 3.97
CA GLY A 96 1.47 13.41 3.82
C GLY A 96 0.81 12.21 3.11
N TYR A 97 -0.40 11.84 3.53
CA TYR A 97 -1.17 10.75 2.92
C TYR A 97 -1.41 10.99 1.43
N SER A 98 -1.85 12.19 1.07
CA SER A 98 -2.12 12.58 -0.31
C SER A 98 -0.84 12.57 -1.17
N ASN A 99 0.30 13.00 -0.62
CA ASN A 99 1.59 12.93 -1.31
C ASN A 99 1.99 11.48 -1.60
N PHE A 100 1.83 10.59 -0.62
CA PHE A 100 2.14 9.18 -0.83
C PHE A 100 1.22 8.55 -1.86
N VAL A 101 -0.09 8.79 -1.77
CA VAL A 101 -1.07 8.37 -2.79
C VAL A 101 -0.65 8.85 -4.17
N GLN A 102 -0.33 10.13 -4.34
CA GLN A 102 0.07 10.68 -5.64
C GLN A 102 1.31 9.94 -6.20
N SER A 103 2.31 9.69 -5.36
CA SER A 103 3.51 8.95 -5.78
C SER A 103 3.18 7.54 -6.27
N LEU A 104 2.23 6.85 -5.63
CA LEU A 104 1.80 5.51 -6.01
C LEU A 104 1.02 5.52 -7.32
N LEU A 105 0.12 6.49 -7.50
CA LEU A 105 -0.62 6.64 -8.77
C LEU A 105 0.33 6.85 -9.94
N GLU A 106 1.36 7.68 -9.76
CA GLU A 106 2.38 7.94 -10.78
C GLU A 106 3.30 6.73 -11.01
N LEU A 107 3.76 6.06 -9.96
CA LEU A 107 4.56 4.84 -10.08
C LEU A 107 3.79 3.73 -10.82
N MET A 108 2.56 3.45 -10.41
CA MET A 108 1.71 2.44 -11.07
C MET A 108 1.40 2.84 -12.51
N GLY A 109 1.17 4.13 -12.77
CA GLY A 109 1.02 4.68 -14.11
C GLY A 109 2.25 4.42 -14.98
N ALA A 110 3.45 4.72 -14.46
CA ALA A 110 4.72 4.50 -15.14
C ALA A 110 4.95 3.00 -15.42
N LEU A 111 4.75 2.13 -14.43
CA LEU A 111 4.87 0.67 -14.59
C LEU A 111 3.91 0.13 -15.65
N SER A 112 2.68 0.62 -15.66
CA SER A 112 1.67 0.26 -16.65
C SER A 112 2.06 0.70 -18.07
N SER A 113 2.51 1.95 -18.23
CA SER A 113 2.92 2.47 -19.54
C SER A 113 4.20 1.82 -20.07
N SER A 114 5.11 1.45 -19.18
CA SER A 114 6.41 0.84 -19.50
C SER A 114 6.36 -0.68 -19.57
N ALA A 115 5.19 -1.30 -19.36
CA ALA A 115 5.06 -2.76 -19.26
C ALA A 115 5.60 -3.49 -20.50
N ALA A 116 5.40 -2.97 -21.71
CA ALA A 116 5.94 -3.58 -22.92
C ALA A 116 7.47 -3.65 -22.92
N GLN A 117 8.13 -2.55 -22.57
CA GLN A 117 9.59 -2.45 -22.46
C GLN A 117 10.11 -3.35 -21.35
N LEU A 118 9.51 -3.28 -20.15
CA LEU A 118 9.92 -4.08 -18.99
C LEU A 118 9.80 -5.60 -19.26
N LYS A 119 8.78 -6.03 -20.00
CA LYS A 119 8.64 -7.43 -20.45
C LYS A 119 9.73 -7.86 -21.43
N SER A 120 10.17 -6.96 -22.30
CA SER A 120 11.18 -7.28 -23.30
C SER A 120 12.60 -7.42 -22.74
N ILE A 121 12.84 -6.99 -21.50
CA ILE A 121 14.17 -7.04 -20.88
C ILE A 121 14.59 -8.48 -20.59
N ASN A 122 13.82 -9.20 -19.78
CA ASN A 122 14.01 -10.64 -19.52
C ASN A 122 12.77 -11.25 -18.84
N GLU A 123 12.71 -12.58 -18.82
CA GLU A 123 11.61 -13.36 -18.24
C GLU A 123 11.46 -13.14 -16.72
N THR A 124 12.56 -12.93 -15.99
CA THR A 124 12.53 -12.62 -14.56
C THR A 124 11.81 -11.30 -14.31
N THR A 125 12.14 -10.25 -15.05
CA THR A 125 11.50 -8.92 -14.92
C THR A 125 10.01 -9.00 -15.25
N MET A 126 9.65 -9.72 -16.31
CA MET A 126 8.25 -9.94 -16.71
C MET A 126 7.41 -10.52 -15.55
N ASN A 127 7.95 -11.49 -14.82
CA ASN A 127 7.22 -12.18 -13.74
C ASN A 127 7.34 -11.46 -12.40
N LYS A 128 8.50 -10.85 -12.12
CA LYS A 128 8.82 -10.25 -10.83
C LYS A 128 8.10 -8.92 -10.63
N VAL A 129 8.06 -8.04 -11.63
CA VAL A 129 7.41 -6.72 -11.48
C VAL A 129 5.93 -6.84 -11.04
N PRO A 130 5.08 -7.68 -11.66
CA PRO A 130 3.70 -7.89 -11.18
C PRO A 130 3.62 -8.49 -9.78
N SER A 131 4.60 -9.30 -9.36
CA SER A 131 4.68 -9.84 -8.01
C SER A 131 4.96 -8.73 -7.00
N GLU A 132 5.96 -7.88 -7.28
CA GLU A 132 6.31 -6.76 -6.40
C GLU A 132 5.16 -5.76 -6.26
N ILE A 133 4.42 -5.49 -7.35
CA ILE A 133 3.24 -4.61 -7.28
C ILE A 133 2.19 -5.19 -6.31
N ARG A 134 1.96 -6.51 -6.33
CA ARG A 134 0.98 -7.16 -5.44
C ARG A 134 1.42 -7.16 -3.98
N ILE A 135 2.71 -7.37 -3.72
CA ILE A 135 3.28 -7.29 -2.37
C ILE A 135 3.14 -5.88 -1.82
N LEU A 136 3.54 -4.88 -2.62
CA LEU A 136 3.41 -3.47 -2.27
C LEU A 136 1.95 -3.07 -2.02
N GLN A 137 1.03 -3.46 -2.90
CA GLN A 137 -0.41 -3.21 -2.74
C GLN A 137 -0.93 -3.77 -1.41
N THR A 138 -0.57 -5.00 -1.06
CA THR A 138 -1.04 -5.65 0.17
C THR A 138 -0.56 -4.90 1.42
N ALA A 139 0.71 -4.45 1.42
CA ALA A 139 1.27 -3.69 2.53
C ALA A 139 0.59 -2.31 2.66
N ILE A 140 0.46 -1.59 1.54
CA ILE A 140 -0.18 -0.27 1.50
C ILE A 140 -1.65 -0.33 1.90
N ASP A 141 -2.38 -1.37 1.50
CA ASP A 141 -3.77 -1.56 1.90
C ASP A 141 -3.91 -1.56 3.43
N ALA A 142 -3.09 -2.35 4.11
CA ALA A 142 -3.08 -2.42 5.57
C ALA A 142 -2.73 -1.06 6.19
N TYR A 143 -1.75 -0.35 5.62
CA TYR A 143 -1.34 0.97 6.13
C TYR A 143 -2.42 2.03 5.97
N PHE A 144 -3.02 2.11 4.80
CA PHE A 144 -4.08 3.07 4.52
C PHE A 144 -5.29 2.85 5.42
N TYR A 145 -5.67 1.60 5.71
CA TYR A 145 -6.72 1.34 6.70
C TYR A 145 -6.37 1.88 8.09
N ASN A 146 -5.11 1.75 8.53
CA ASN A 146 -4.67 2.29 9.81
C ASN A 146 -4.66 3.83 9.81
N VAL A 147 -4.07 4.47 8.79
CA VAL A 147 -4.01 5.95 8.68
C VAL A 147 -5.41 6.55 8.55
N ILE A 148 -6.28 5.99 7.71
CA ILE A 148 -7.67 6.45 7.56
C ILE A 148 -8.42 6.37 8.89
N GLY A 149 -8.17 5.32 9.68
CA GLY A 149 -8.77 5.12 10.99
C GLY A 149 -8.40 6.20 12.03
N LEU A 150 -7.34 6.98 11.78
CA LEU A 150 -6.93 8.07 12.66
C LEU A 150 -7.74 9.35 12.42
N PHE A 151 -8.34 9.53 11.26
CA PHE A 151 -9.22 10.69 11.01
C PHE A 151 -10.58 10.49 11.68
N PRO A 152 -11.15 11.51 12.33
CA PRO A 152 -12.52 11.45 12.83
C PRO A 152 -13.50 11.05 11.72
N ALA A 153 -14.46 10.17 12.04
CA ALA A 153 -15.39 9.62 11.04
C ALA A 153 -16.28 10.70 10.36
N ASN A 154 -16.45 11.86 11.00
CA ASN A 154 -17.16 13.02 10.46
C ASN A 154 -16.24 14.04 9.76
N SER A 155 -14.92 13.81 9.75
CA SER A 155 -13.95 14.66 9.05
C SER A 155 -14.03 14.44 7.54
N SER A 156 -13.86 15.52 6.76
CA SER A 156 -13.76 15.42 5.31
C SER A 156 -12.54 14.61 4.87
N TYR A 157 -11.47 14.63 5.66
CA TYR A 157 -10.24 13.89 5.36
C TYR A 157 -10.45 12.38 5.39
N ASN A 158 -11.31 11.86 6.28
CA ASN A 158 -11.66 10.44 6.29
C ASN A 158 -12.30 10.02 4.95
N ALA A 159 -13.28 10.79 4.46
CA ALA A 159 -13.95 10.49 3.20
C ALA A 159 -13.01 10.64 1.99
N GLN A 160 -12.20 11.70 1.96
CA GLN A 160 -11.23 11.94 0.89
C GLN A 160 -10.15 10.85 0.83
N ALA A 161 -9.60 10.46 1.97
CA ALA A 161 -8.57 9.42 2.06
C ALA A 161 -9.10 8.05 1.59
N ASN A 162 -10.34 7.69 1.93
CA ASN A 162 -10.99 6.49 1.40
C ASN A 162 -11.15 6.53 -0.13
N ASN A 163 -11.54 7.67 -0.69
CA ASN A 163 -11.67 7.82 -2.15
C ASN A 163 -10.32 7.69 -2.85
N GLN A 164 -9.27 8.30 -2.28
CA GLN A 164 -7.90 8.20 -2.77
C GLN A 164 -7.37 6.75 -2.70
N LYS A 165 -7.64 6.03 -1.61
CA LYS A 165 -7.30 4.60 -1.51
C LYS A 165 -7.89 3.80 -2.68
N ALA A 166 -9.18 3.99 -2.97
CA ALA A 166 -9.84 3.27 -4.07
C ALA A 166 -9.21 3.57 -5.44
N GLN A 167 -8.63 4.76 -5.63
CA GLN A 167 -7.86 5.10 -6.84
C GLN A 167 -6.54 4.32 -6.89
N VAL A 168 -5.82 4.23 -5.76
CA VAL A 168 -4.59 3.42 -5.67
C VAL A 168 -4.88 1.95 -5.99
N ASP A 169 -5.93 1.37 -5.38
CA ASP A 169 -6.34 -0.02 -5.65
C ASP A 169 -6.57 -0.27 -7.15
N THR A 170 -7.23 0.69 -7.82
CA THR A 170 -7.48 0.65 -9.27
C THR A 170 -6.20 0.72 -10.08
N HIS A 171 -5.28 1.63 -9.71
CA HIS A 171 -3.99 1.80 -10.41
C HIS A 171 -3.07 0.59 -10.23
N CYS A 172 -3.02 -0.02 -9.03
CA CYS A 172 -2.28 -1.26 -8.80
C CYS A 172 -2.82 -2.40 -9.68
N PHE A 173 -4.15 -2.56 -9.74
CA PHE A 173 -4.77 -3.55 -10.62
C PHE A 173 -4.41 -3.31 -12.10
N GLN A 174 -4.51 -2.07 -12.57
CA GLN A 174 -4.19 -1.71 -13.95
C GLN A 174 -2.71 -1.96 -14.28
N ALA A 175 -1.80 -1.64 -13.36
CA ALA A 175 -0.38 -1.86 -13.53
C ALA A 175 -0.05 -3.35 -13.67
N VAL A 176 -0.59 -4.21 -12.79
CA VAL A 176 -0.45 -5.68 -12.91
C VAL A 176 -1.02 -6.18 -14.24
N TRP A 177 -2.24 -5.76 -14.59
CA TRP A 177 -2.92 -6.19 -15.81
C TRP A 177 -2.13 -5.83 -17.08
N ALA A 178 -1.38 -4.72 -17.08
CA ALA A 178 -0.58 -4.31 -18.24
C ALA A 178 0.51 -5.34 -18.62
N PHE A 179 1.02 -6.10 -17.64
CA PHE A 179 1.97 -7.18 -17.89
C PHE A 179 1.28 -8.42 -18.49
N ASP A 180 0.06 -8.72 -18.06
CA ASP A 180 -0.72 -9.86 -18.57
C ASP A 180 -1.19 -9.68 -20.02
N ARG A 181 -1.42 -8.44 -20.48
CA ARG A 181 -1.88 -8.13 -21.86
C ARG A 181 -0.92 -8.57 -22.98
N GLY A 182 0.28 -9.06 -22.68
CA GLY A 182 1.31 -9.45 -23.64
C GLY A 182 1.25 -10.89 -24.18
N TYR A 183 0.46 -11.80 -23.58
CA TYR A 183 0.39 -13.19 -24.06
C TYR A 183 -0.46 -13.39 -25.33
N SER A 184 -1.05 -12.32 -25.89
CA SER A 184 -1.71 -12.34 -27.20
C SER A 184 -0.72 -11.90 -28.28
N ASN A 185 0.16 -12.81 -28.70
CA ASN A 185 0.89 -12.68 -29.95
C ASN A 185 -0.10 -12.44 -31.09
N GLY A 186 -0.07 -11.26 -31.71
CA GLY A 186 -0.14 -11.01 -33.16
C GLY A 186 -1.25 -11.65 -34.02
N ASN A 187 -2.20 -12.40 -33.47
CA ASN A 187 -3.34 -12.95 -34.16
C ASN A 187 -4.56 -12.50 -33.37
N GLN A 188 -5.32 -11.58 -33.97
CA GLN A 188 -6.67 -11.17 -33.61
C GLN A 188 -7.19 -11.86 -32.34
N ALA A 189 -7.06 -11.18 -31.20
CA ALA A 189 -7.81 -11.54 -30.00
C ALA A 189 -9.30 -11.42 -30.34
N THR A 190 -9.85 -12.50 -30.87
CA THR A 190 -11.29 -12.70 -30.97
C THR A 190 -11.71 -12.94 -29.54
N TYR A 191 -12.01 -11.87 -28.82
CA TYR A 191 -12.79 -11.95 -27.61
C TYR A 191 -14.15 -12.51 -28.02
N GLN A 192 -14.28 -13.83 -28.11
CA GLN A 192 -15.58 -14.46 -28.02
C GLN A 192 -16.08 -14.11 -26.62
N ALA A 193 -16.95 -13.10 -26.57
CA ALA A 193 -17.75 -12.79 -25.41
C ALA A 193 -18.30 -14.12 -24.88
N ARG A 194 -17.74 -14.58 -23.76
CA ARG A 194 -18.24 -15.73 -23.04
C ARG A 194 -19.70 -15.42 -22.80
N ARG A 195 -20.56 -16.16 -23.51
CA ARG A 195 -22.01 -15.93 -23.60
C ARG A 195 -22.56 -15.41 -22.29
N ASN A 196 -23.27 -14.29 -22.39
CA ASN A 196 -24.13 -13.70 -21.36
C ASN A 196 -24.87 -14.77 -20.55
N SER A 197 -24.28 -15.25 -19.46
CA SER A 197 -25.04 -15.81 -18.35
C SER A 197 -25.27 -14.66 -17.38
N SER A 198 -26.33 -13.90 -17.65
CA SER A 198 -26.80 -12.85 -16.77
C SER A 198 -26.98 -13.41 -15.35
N LEU A 199 -26.52 -12.65 -14.35
CA LEU A 199 -26.64 -12.94 -12.91
C LEU A 199 -28.09 -12.89 -12.38
N HIS A 200 -29.08 -13.18 -13.22
CA HIS A 200 -30.51 -13.07 -12.91
C HIS A 200 -31.21 -14.40 -12.59
N SER A 201 -30.49 -15.52 -12.57
CA SER A 201 -31.10 -16.85 -12.34
C SER A 201 -30.89 -17.39 -10.92
N ARG A 202 -30.90 -16.54 -9.89
CA ARG A 202 -30.98 -16.98 -8.48
C ARG A 202 -32.35 -16.68 -7.89
N ARG A 203 -33.41 -17.08 -8.60
CA ARG A 203 -34.78 -17.07 -8.07
C ARG A 203 -35.04 -18.38 -7.33
N ILE A 204 -34.96 -18.27 -6.02
CA ILE A 204 -35.58 -19.05 -4.93
C ILE A 204 -36.52 -20.16 -5.42
N LYS A 205 -36.11 -21.43 -5.24
CA LYS A 205 -37.03 -22.57 -5.12
C LYS A 205 -37.27 -22.81 -3.63
N ARG A 206 -38.18 -22.02 -3.03
CA ARG A 206 -38.86 -22.35 -1.77
C ARG A 206 -40.04 -23.25 -2.13
N GLY A 207 -40.22 -24.33 -1.37
CA GLY A 207 -41.10 -25.45 -1.70
C GLY A 207 -42.59 -25.28 -1.41
N SER A 208 -43.23 -26.43 -1.19
CA SER A 208 -44.68 -26.75 -1.05
C SER A 208 -45.37 -26.94 -2.40
N LEU A 209 -46.09 -28.02 -2.71
CA LEU A 209 -46.72 -29.11 -1.93
C LEU A 209 -46.47 -30.46 -2.63
#